data_AF-A0AAE0EWU7-F1
#
_entry.id   AF-A0AAE0EWU7-F1
#
_cell.length_a   1.000
_cell.length_b   1.000
_cell.length_c   1.000
_cell.angle_alpha   90.00
_cell.angle_beta   90.00
_cell.angle_gamma   90.00
#
_symmetry.space_group_name_H-M   'P 1'
#
loop_
_entity.id
_entity.type
_entity.pdbx_description
1 polymer ?
#
loop_
_entity_poly.entity_id
_entity_poly.type
_entity_poly.pdbx_seq_one_letter_code
_entity_poly.pdbx_strand_id
1 'polypeptide(L)'
;MYCKVFDLSHTWGWHGFNSWRQMTSGAHALLLFERLCDTVSLYGMTAYPSKGPDQYAGRDKKSSSGRQWHDWTGESLTWRLMHAGGRAALCSA
;
A
#
# COMPACT_ATOMS: atom_id res chain seq x y z
N MET A 1 1.84 24.30 14.93
CA MET A 1 1.20 23.03 14.55
C MET A 1 2.09 21.92 15.09
N TYR A 2 1.74 21.36 16.24
CA TYR A 2 2.56 20.35 16.92
C TYR A 2 2.16 18.96 16.43
N CYS A 3 3.08 18.23 15.79
CA CYS A 3 2.97 16.78 15.65
C CYS A 3 3.14 16.17 17.04
N LYS A 4 2.02 15.84 17.69
CA LYS A 4 2.04 15.01 18.88
C LYS A 4 2.32 13.59 18.41
N VAL A 5 3.60 13.20 18.42
CA VAL A 5 3.97 11.79 18.35
C VAL A 5 3.32 11.13 19.57
N PHE A 6 2.31 10.30 19.32
CA PHE A 6 1.72 9.47 20.36
C PHE A 6 2.80 8.48 20.80
N ASP A 7 3.52 8.84 21.86
CA ASP A 7 4.34 7.88 22.59
C ASP A 7 3.41 6.94 23.36
N LEU A 8 3.12 5.79 22.74
CA LEU A 8 2.33 4.70 23.30
C LEU A 8 3.21 3.70 24.09
N SER A 9 4.46 4.05 24.44
CA SER A 9 5.38 3.13 25.13
C SER A 9 4.92 2.70 26.53
N HIS A 10 3.87 3.31 27.08
CA HIS A 10 3.43 3.05 28.46
C HIS A 10 2.19 2.15 28.61
N THR A 11 1.60 1.64 27.52
CA THR A 11 0.38 0.78 27.62
C THR A 11 0.40 -0.50 26.79
N TRP A 12 1.48 -0.80 26.06
CA TRP A 12 1.46 -1.93 25.13
C TRP A 12 2.62 -2.86 25.40
N GLY A 13 2.30 -4.02 25.98
CA GLY A 13 3.20 -5.17 25.95
C GLY A 13 3.72 -5.38 24.53
N TRP A 14 5.00 -5.70 24.44
CA TRP A 14 5.82 -5.95 23.25
C TRP A 14 5.32 -7.07 22.30
N HIS A 15 4.03 -7.40 22.34
CA HIS A 15 3.38 -8.41 21.50
C HIS A 15 2.58 -7.81 20.34
N GLY A 16 2.26 -6.51 20.34
CA GLY A 16 1.41 -5.88 19.32
C GLY A 16 2.12 -5.49 18.01
N PHE A 17 3.44 -5.30 18.03
CA PHE A 17 4.19 -4.83 16.86
C PHE A 17 4.82 -5.95 16.02
N ASN A 18 4.87 -7.19 16.50
CA ASN A 18 5.49 -8.31 15.77
C ASN A 18 4.70 -8.74 14.51
N SER A 19 3.48 -8.24 14.35
CA SER A 19 2.62 -8.48 13.19
C SER A 19 2.28 -7.21 12.39
N TRP A 20 2.84 -6.05 12.78
CA TRP A 20 2.57 -4.80 12.07
C TRP A 20 3.24 -4.86 10.70
N ARG A 21 2.40 -4.90 9.66
CA ARG A 21 2.87 -4.83 8.27
C ARG A 21 2.97 -3.37 7.85
N GLN A 22 4.07 -3.03 7.21
CA GLN A 22 4.30 -1.71 6.64
C GLN A 22 3.72 -1.61 5.24
N MET A 23 3.23 -0.43 4.88
CA MET A 23 2.85 -0.15 3.50
C MET A 23 4.06 -0.22 2.56
N THR A 24 3.83 -0.56 1.30
CA THR A 24 4.85 -0.52 0.24
C THR A 24 5.26 0.92 -0.04
N SER A 25 6.42 1.11 -0.66
CA SER A 25 6.85 2.44 -1.13
C SER A 25 5.83 3.04 -2.12
N GLY A 26 5.23 2.21 -2.98
CA GLY A 26 4.18 2.62 -3.90
C GLY A 26 2.94 3.16 -3.17
N ALA A 27 2.53 2.50 -2.08
CA ALA A 27 1.42 2.95 -1.25
C ALA A 27 1.69 4.32 -0.61
N HIS A 28 2.88 4.53 -0.06
CA HIS A 28 3.27 5.84 0.48
C HIS A 28 3.27 6.93 -0.59
N ALA A 29 3.80 6.65 -1.78
CA ALA A 29 3.82 7.59 -2.89
C ALA A 29 2.40 7.97 -3.33
N LEU A 30 1.48 7.00 -3.41
CA LEU A 30 0.09 7.28 -3.77
C LEU A 30 -0.63 8.14 -2.72
N LEU A 31 -0.48 7.82 -1.43
CA LEU A 31 -1.06 8.65 -0.36
C LEU A 31 -0.49 10.08 -0.36
N LEU A 32 0.78 10.24 -0.74
CA LEU A 32 1.37 11.56 -0.94
C LEU A 32 0.73 12.27 -2.15
N PHE A 33 0.63 11.60 -3.31
CA PHE A 33 0.06 12.20 -4.51
C PHE A 33 -1.43 12.51 -4.39
N GLU A 34 -2.20 11.74 -3.62
CA GLU A 34 -3.60 12.05 -3.30
C GLU A 34 -3.76 13.42 -2.61
N ARG A 35 -2.74 13.88 -1.89
CA ARG A 35 -2.73 15.19 -1.24
C ARG A 35 -2.28 16.33 -2.13
N LEU A 36 -1.60 16.02 -3.23
CA LEU A 36 -0.94 17.00 -4.10
C LEU A 36 -1.65 17.16 -5.45
N CYS A 37 -2.44 16.17 -5.85
CA CYS A 37 -3.09 16.12 -7.16
C CYS A 37 -4.60 15.96 -6.99
N ASP A 38 -5.38 16.58 -7.89
CA ASP A 38 -6.83 16.41 -7.90
C ASP A 38 -7.27 14.99 -8.27
N THR A 39 -6.51 14.35 -9.15
CA THR A 39 -6.68 12.95 -9.57
C THR A 39 -5.32 12.29 -9.79
N VAL A 40 -5.22 10.99 -9.46
CA VAL A 40 -3.99 10.21 -9.63
C VAL A 40 -4.28 9.00 -10.53
N SER A 41 -3.48 8.83 -11.58
CA SER A 41 -3.55 7.65 -12.44
C SER A 41 -2.54 6.59 -12.00
N LEU A 42 -3.01 5.36 -11.81
CA LEU A 42 -2.25 4.26 -11.23
C LEU A 42 -2.04 3.16 -12.26
N TYR A 43 -0.77 2.84 -12.51
CA TYR A 43 -0.34 1.81 -13.45
C TYR A 43 0.55 0.79 -12.74
N GLY A 44 0.36 -0.49 -13.03
CA GLY A 44 1.19 -1.57 -12.46
C GLY A 44 0.99 -1.80 -10.96
N MET A 45 -0.02 -1.18 -10.36
CA MET A 45 -0.42 -1.43 -8.96
C MET A 45 -1.27 -2.70 -8.89
N THR A 46 -0.99 -3.56 -7.91
CA THR A 46 -1.81 -4.75 -7.65
C THR A 46 -3.16 -4.33 -7.05
N ALA A 47 -4.12 -3.98 -7.90
CA ALA A 47 -5.50 -3.73 -7.49
C ALA A 47 -6.38 -4.96 -7.71
N TYR A 48 -6.29 -5.64 -8.86
CA TYR A 48 -7.06 -6.84 -9.19
C TYR A 48 -6.13 -8.03 -9.46
N PRO A 49 -6.62 -9.28 -9.35
CA PRO A 49 -5.83 -10.45 -9.71
C PRO A 49 -5.45 -10.38 -11.20
N SER A 50 -4.16 -10.37 -11.50
CA SER A 50 -3.66 -10.41 -12.88
C SER A 50 -2.93 -11.72 -13.17
N LYS A 51 -2.92 -12.11 -14.45
CA LYS A 51 -2.08 -13.22 -14.94
C LYS A 51 -0.82 -12.60 -15.54
N GLY A 52 0.30 -12.69 -14.84
CA GLY A 52 1.57 -12.14 -15.30
C GLY A 52 2.66 -12.20 -14.23
N PRO A 53 3.89 -11.80 -14.57
CA PRO A 53 4.97 -11.69 -13.58
C PRO A 53 4.63 -10.62 -12.54
N ASP A 54 5.13 -10.81 -11.31
CA ASP A 54 5.03 -9.83 -10.21
C ASP A 54 5.65 -8.47 -10.57
N GLN A 55 6.73 -8.47 -11.35
CA GLN A 55 7.34 -7.23 -11.86
C GLN A 55 7.39 -7.22 -13.38
N TYR A 56 7.21 -6.03 -13.96
CA TYR A 56 7.34 -5.76 -15.39
C TYR A 56 8.69 -6.23 -15.99
N ALA A 57 9.74 -6.28 -15.18
CA ALA A 57 11.05 -6.80 -15.57
C ALA A 57 11.19 -8.34 -15.54
N GLY A 58 10.08 -9.07 -15.36
CA GLY A 58 10.06 -10.54 -15.46
C GLY A 58 10.29 -11.29 -14.15
N ARG A 59 10.17 -10.65 -12.98
CA ARG A 59 10.14 -11.40 -11.71
C ARG A 59 8.79 -12.06 -11.55
N ASP A 60 8.74 -13.39 -11.50
CA ASP A 60 7.46 -14.12 -11.48
C ASP A 60 6.69 -13.99 -10.17
N LYS A 61 7.39 -13.84 -9.04
CA LYS A 61 6.78 -13.90 -7.71
C LYS A 61 7.33 -12.83 -6.78
N LYS A 62 6.46 -12.32 -5.90
CA LYS A 62 6.86 -11.49 -4.76
C LYS A 62 7.91 -12.20 -3.92
N SER A 63 8.89 -11.43 -3.44
CA SER A 63 9.89 -11.94 -2.50
C SER A 63 9.22 -12.42 -1.20
N SER A 64 9.83 -13.41 -0.54
CA SER A 64 9.30 -13.94 0.72
C SER A 64 9.27 -12.87 1.81
N SER A 65 10.34 -12.08 1.91
CA SER A 65 10.41 -10.92 2.80
C SER A 65 9.29 -9.93 2.50
N GLY A 66 9.04 -9.61 1.23
CA GLY A 66 7.96 -8.69 0.85
C GLY A 66 6.57 -9.15 1.30
N ARG A 67 6.30 -10.46 1.34
CA ARG A 67 5.03 -11.01 1.86
C ARG A 67 4.90 -10.93 3.38
N GLN A 68 6.03 -10.95 4.09
CA GLN A 68 6.05 -10.85 5.55
C GLN A 68 5.86 -9.40 6.00
N TRP A 69 6.54 -8.47 5.32
CA TRP A 69 6.60 -7.08 5.73
C TRP A 69 5.42 -6.24 5.24
N HIS A 70 4.80 -6.57 4.09
CA HIS A 70 3.79 -5.72 3.47
C HIS A 70 2.38 -6.30 3.45
N ASP A 71 1.40 -5.44 3.71
CA ASP A 71 -0.02 -5.78 3.58
C ASP A 71 -0.54 -5.52 2.16
N TRP A 72 -0.11 -6.37 1.22
CA TRP A 72 -0.52 -6.30 -0.18
C TRP A 72 -2.04 -6.42 -0.37
N THR A 73 -2.71 -7.18 0.49
CA THR A 73 -4.17 -7.36 0.42
C THR A 73 -4.87 -6.08 0.82
N GLY A 74 -4.50 -5.49 1.96
CA GLY A 74 -5.03 -4.20 2.41
C GLY A 74 -4.82 -3.12 1.36
N GLU A 75 -3.61 -3.01 0.82
CA GLU A 75 -3.30 -2.06 -0.26
C GLU A 75 -4.20 -2.25 -1.48
N SER A 76 -4.36 -3.49 -1.97
CA SER A 76 -5.20 -3.76 -3.14
C SER A 76 -6.66 -3.32 -2.94
N LEU A 77 -7.20 -3.48 -1.73
CA LEU A 77 -8.55 -3.04 -1.39
C LEU A 77 -8.64 -1.52 -1.30
N THR A 78 -7.63 -0.87 -0.70
CA THR A 78 -7.54 0.59 -0.65
C THR A 78 -7.56 1.20 -2.04
N TRP A 79 -6.80 0.63 -2.99
CA TRP A 79 -6.78 1.13 -4.37
C TRP A 79 -8.14 1.03 -5.05
N ARG A 80 -8.85 -0.09 -4.87
CA ARG A 80 -10.21 -0.25 -5.39
C ARG A 80 -11.18 0.77 -4.80
N LEU A 81 -11.06 1.06 -3.50
CA LEU A 81 -11.90 2.07 -2.84
C LEU A 81 -11.60 3.46 -3.35
N MET A 82 -10.32 3.82 -3.52
CA MET A 82 -9.93 5.11 -4.10
C MET A 82 -10.45 5.27 -5.53
N HIS A 83 -10.46 4.19 -6.30
CA HIS A 83 -11.02 4.19 -7.65
C HIS A 83 -12.53 4.34 -7.67
N ALA A 84 -13.24 3.55 -6.85
CA ALA A 84 -14.69 3.66 -6.72
C ALA A 84 -15.13 5.05 -6.24
N GLY A 85 -14.33 5.71 -5.40
CA GLY A 85 -14.56 7.08 -4.92
C GLY A 85 -14.11 8.18 -5.88
N GLY A 86 -13.64 7.85 -7.09
CA GLY A 86 -13.18 8.83 -8.09
C GLY A 86 -11.89 9.56 -7.73
N ARG A 87 -11.16 9.10 -6.70
CA ARG A 87 -9.89 9.68 -6.24
C ARG A 87 -8.70 9.21 -7.07
N ALA A 88 -8.81 8.02 -7.66
CA ALA A 88 -7.77 7.45 -8.50
C ALA A 88 -8.33 6.80 -9.77
N ALA A 89 -7.65 6.96 -10.90
CA ALA A 89 -7.91 6.17 -12.09
C ALA A 89 -7.02 4.92 -12.04
N LEU A 90 -7.63 3.74 -11.92
CA LEU A 90 -6.89 2.47 -11.89
C LEU A 90 -6.76 1.89 -13.31
N CYS A 91 -5.53 1.61 -13.71
CA CYS A 91 -5.21 0.78 -14.85
C CYS A 91 -4.68 -0.56 -14.33
N SER A 92 -5.53 -1.59 -14.30
CA SER A 92 -5.14 -2.97 -14.02
C SER A 92 -5.31 -3.85 -15.25
N ALA A 93 -4.34 -4.73 -15.49
CA ALA A 93 -4.41 -5.78 -16.51
C ALA A 93 -5.20 -7.00 -16.01
#